data_AF-A0A838IQD1-F1
#
_entry.id   AF-A0A838IQD1-F1
#
_cell.length_a   1.000
_cell.length_b   1.000
_cell.length_c   1.000
_cell.angle_alpha   90.00
_cell.angle_beta   90.00
_cell.angle_gamma   90.00
#
_symmetry.space_group_name_H-M   'P 1'
#
loop_
_entity.id
_entity.type
_entity.pdbx_description
1 polymer ?
#
loop_
_entity_poly.entity_id
_entity_poly.type
_entity_poly.pdbx_seq_one_letter_code
_entity_poly.pdbx_strand_id
1 'polypeptide(L)'
;MQSRLLYLLLAIALTTFSACGGCDDVDGTNVNPNPNNTTVNNTDLDAQIGDGSQPQDALLDDGKHTGPEDANAADAPPIDPDEVFTPDNGCGNFYQKVCDNRCVNIKLDADNCGECGTVCGDSEVCSGGMCASGCLGNDTTCGRSCVQTASDNAHCGACDRACADGEGCNNGTCVPAAVFQTPAQCRGGGRPIDLEGGDVDRCAGEVAEEKFRWAMCACQQVDLTSGGLYTDAFDSLQGPYVPGILGASVGINSNFKCTAPADIGGSLWVGGPHDLTLRGKVHMDMFAGRHASAGGGVGIDVLQNAKVGATINPGGGGIRVSDTLTVPATTSVGNGVTYGTLVREPVAVPLPCQCAPDEILPIPAYIAASRDKNDNALIGLDPSLLNGATNFRRLDLPCGSYYLNGINLGTDITIVAHGRTALFIDGNVNAARLTMLASPGAELDVFIGGDITAAGLNLGSPAYPAATRFYFGGSRRLVLSDSVDVNGFLYVYPGEIHITKNTEVFGGLFANKFSVSARLTIHYDRRILNAGETCREPDPDPDPDPDGDAGGHPDIGPGPDAGPGPDPDQCIALAGSCTTDGNCCAPLVCDQGKCASTRCRVVNETCVYNGDCCSGICAKPPGSTQGSCIVN
;
A
#
# COMPACT_ATOMS: atom_id res chain seq x y z
N MET A 1 35.26 56.15 11.95
CA MET A 1 34.76 56.64 13.25
C MET A 1 33.93 55.51 13.85
N GLN A 2 34.22 55.01 15.06
CA GLN A 2 33.96 55.62 16.39
C GLN A 2 32.46 55.90 16.60
N SER A 3 31.83 55.53 17.73
CA SER A 3 32.25 54.69 18.88
C SER A 3 30.97 54.12 19.55
N ARG A 4 30.96 52.86 20.02
CA ARG A 4 31.11 52.45 21.43
C ARG A 4 30.38 53.30 22.49
N LEU A 5 29.67 52.60 23.39
CA LEU A 5 29.71 52.63 24.88
C LEU A 5 28.49 51.80 25.39
N LEU A 6 28.41 51.12 26.55
CA LEU A 6 29.30 50.41 27.50
C LEU A 6 28.34 49.72 28.54
N TYR A 7 28.63 48.81 29.50
CA TYR A 7 29.79 48.09 30.09
C TYR A 7 29.17 46.85 30.86
N LEU A 8 29.73 46.02 31.79
CA LEU A 8 31.04 45.75 32.43
C LEU A 8 31.00 44.34 33.14
N LEU A 9 31.63 43.28 32.57
CA LEU A 9 32.28 42.15 33.31
C LEU A 9 31.41 41.21 34.20
N LEU A 10 31.88 40.14 34.88
CA LEU A 10 32.77 38.95 34.65
C LEU A 10 32.48 37.99 35.89
N ALA A 11 33.07 36.85 36.27
CA ALA A 11 34.24 36.01 35.91
C ALA A 11 34.00 34.54 36.42
N ILE A 12 34.32 33.45 35.72
CA ILE A 12 35.63 32.77 35.44
C ILE A 12 36.19 31.88 36.59
N ALA A 13 36.44 30.60 36.21
CA ALA A 13 37.43 29.61 36.71
C ALA A 13 37.19 28.69 37.94
N LEU A 14 37.27 27.38 37.65
CA LEU A 14 38.02 26.27 38.29
C LEU A 14 38.19 26.22 39.84
N THR A 15 37.89 25.06 40.44
CA THR A 15 38.89 24.00 40.76
C THR A 15 38.25 22.74 41.36
N THR A 16 39.01 21.63 41.41
CA THR A 16 38.67 20.36 42.11
C THR A 16 39.52 20.23 43.39
N PHE A 17 39.07 19.46 44.41
CA PHE A 17 39.83 18.38 45.10
C PHE A 17 39.16 17.82 46.39
N SER A 18 39.69 16.68 46.85
CA SER A 18 39.75 16.16 48.23
C SER A 18 38.54 15.45 48.86
N ALA A 19 38.73 14.13 48.96
CA ALA A 19 37.94 13.11 49.63
C ALA A 19 38.12 12.99 51.17
N CYS A 20 37.40 12.01 51.74
CA CYS A 20 37.68 11.20 52.95
C CYS A 20 37.46 11.75 54.38
N GLY A 21 36.84 10.90 55.22
CA GLY A 21 37.24 10.70 56.63
C GLY A 21 36.11 10.55 57.68
N GLY A 22 36.14 9.47 58.48
CA GLY A 22 35.31 9.24 59.69
C GLY A 22 33.94 8.58 59.40
N CYS A 23 33.55 7.38 59.86
CA CYS A 23 33.88 6.53 61.04
C CYS A 23 33.17 6.92 62.34
N ASP A 24 32.35 6.00 62.87
CA ASP A 24 32.08 5.78 64.29
C ASP A 24 31.57 4.34 64.52
N ASP A 25 32.02 3.72 65.62
CA ASP A 25 31.63 2.39 66.14
C ASP A 25 31.02 2.60 67.56
N VAL A 26 30.45 1.66 68.33
CA VAL A 26 30.53 0.19 68.53
C VAL A 26 29.12 -0.31 69.01
N ASP A 27 28.81 -1.53 69.46
CA ASP A 27 29.54 -2.79 69.76
C ASP A 27 28.58 -3.99 69.65
N GLY A 28 29.14 -5.20 69.53
CA GLY A 28 28.77 -6.30 70.44
C GLY A 28 27.70 -7.32 70.00
N THR A 29 27.77 -8.59 70.43
CA THR A 29 28.85 -9.33 71.12
C THR A 29 28.69 -10.86 70.96
N ASN A 30 29.76 -11.58 70.59
CA ASN A 30 30.03 -13.03 70.89
C ASN A 30 28.98 -14.09 70.44
N VAL A 31 29.24 -15.42 70.41
CA VAL A 31 30.33 -16.29 70.91
C VAL A 31 30.70 -17.36 69.85
N ASN A 32 31.94 -17.87 69.86
CA ASN A 32 32.41 -19.09 69.16
C ASN A 32 33.16 -19.99 70.18
N PRO A 33 33.00 -21.33 70.22
CA PRO A 33 34.10 -22.19 69.73
C PRO A 33 33.77 -23.65 69.27
N ASN A 34 34.15 -23.98 68.03
CA ASN A 34 34.98 -25.16 67.69
C ASN A 34 34.34 -26.61 67.76
N PRO A 35 35.05 -27.77 67.58
CA PRO A 35 34.72 -28.66 66.44
C PRO A 35 34.78 -30.21 66.73
N ASN A 36 34.94 -31.00 65.64
CA ASN A 36 35.52 -32.37 65.51
C ASN A 36 34.60 -33.59 65.23
N ASN A 37 35.23 -34.54 64.51
CA ASN A 37 35.15 -36.02 64.63
C ASN A 37 34.27 -36.90 63.70
N THR A 38 34.90 -37.33 62.60
CA THR A 38 35.17 -38.76 62.25
C THR A 38 34.07 -39.80 61.90
N THR A 39 34.29 -40.42 60.72
CA THR A 39 34.42 -41.88 60.41
C THR A 39 33.25 -42.77 59.98
N VAL A 40 33.63 -43.65 59.02
CA VAL A 40 33.12 -44.98 58.56
C VAL A 40 31.74 -45.15 57.92
N ASN A 41 31.80 -45.56 56.64
CA ASN A 41 31.25 -46.79 56.04
C ASN A 41 29.89 -47.33 56.49
N ASN A 42 29.03 -47.73 55.53
CA ASN A 42 29.12 -49.11 55.00
C ASN A 42 28.36 -49.35 53.68
N THR A 43 28.86 -50.33 52.90
CA THR A 43 28.19 -51.20 51.88
C THR A 43 27.33 -50.54 50.80
N ASP A 44 27.60 -50.67 49.50
CA ASP A 44 27.79 -51.90 48.67
C ASP A 44 26.54 -52.79 48.54
N LEU A 45 25.93 -52.78 47.35
CA LEU A 45 25.47 -53.95 46.58
C LEU A 45 25.08 -53.43 45.16
N ASP A 46 25.80 -53.60 44.05
CA ASP A 46 26.37 -54.76 43.32
C ASP A 46 25.45 -55.30 42.19
N ALA A 47 26.07 -55.71 41.07
CA ALA A 47 25.52 -56.41 39.88
C ALA A 47 24.47 -55.72 38.95
N GLN A 48 24.38 -56.01 37.63
CA GLN A 48 25.40 -56.25 36.57
C GLN A 48 24.73 -56.32 35.16
N ILE A 49 25.44 -55.84 34.12
CA ILE A 49 25.43 -56.29 32.70
C ILE A 49 24.07 -56.48 31.97
N GLY A 50 23.68 -55.48 31.18
CA GLY A 50 23.63 -55.52 29.69
C GLY A 50 22.64 -56.41 28.91
N ASP A 51 21.81 -55.77 28.07
CA ASP A 51 21.74 -55.99 26.61
C ASP A 51 21.35 -54.66 25.91
N GLY A 52 21.42 -54.55 24.58
CA GLY A 52 21.45 -53.26 23.88
C GLY A 52 20.27 -52.94 22.93
N SER A 53 19.96 -51.64 22.80
CA SER A 53 19.43 -50.99 21.58
C SER A 53 19.53 -49.46 21.71
N GLN A 54 19.49 -48.76 20.57
CA GLN A 54 19.61 -47.29 20.44
C GLN A 54 18.80 -46.82 19.21
N PRO A 55 18.49 -45.52 19.06
CA PRO A 55 18.57 -44.39 20.01
C PRO A 55 17.22 -43.60 20.05
N GLN A 56 17.27 -42.30 20.36
CA GLN A 56 16.22 -41.26 20.16
C GLN A 56 15.04 -41.30 21.17
N ASP A 57 14.61 -40.20 21.82
CA ASP A 57 14.87 -38.76 21.59
C ASP A 57 15.01 -37.89 22.88
N ALA A 58 15.36 -36.63 22.65
CA ALA A 58 15.47 -35.48 23.59
C ALA A 58 14.24 -34.54 23.41
N LEU A 59 13.96 -33.50 24.20
CA LEU A 59 14.33 -33.05 25.56
C LEU A 59 13.22 -32.07 26.03
N LEU A 60 13.13 -31.79 27.33
CA LEU A 60 12.32 -30.69 27.90
C LEU A 60 13.26 -29.70 28.62
N ASP A 61 13.12 -28.39 28.38
CA ASP A 61 13.33 -27.34 29.40
C ASP A 61 12.72 -25.98 28.98
N ASP A 62 12.39 -25.13 29.95
CA ASP A 62 11.83 -23.78 29.77
C ASP A 62 12.92 -22.69 29.77
N GLY A 63 12.87 -21.75 28.80
CA GLY A 63 14.04 -20.92 28.43
C GLY A 63 13.84 -19.39 28.35
N LYS A 64 13.02 -18.79 29.22
CA LYS A 64 12.73 -17.33 29.29
C LYS A 64 13.94 -16.40 29.04
N HIS A 65 13.87 -15.54 28.03
CA HIS A 65 14.82 -14.42 27.82
C HIS A 65 14.21 -13.03 28.07
N THR A 66 15.02 -12.14 28.67
CA THR A 66 14.73 -10.71 28.86
C THR A 66 16.04 -9.91 28.85
N GLY A 67 16.29 -9.12 27.80
CA GLY A 67 17.49 -8.27 27.69
C GLY A 67 17.85 -7.99 26.22
N PRO A 68 18.37 -6.80 25.86
CA PRO A 68 18.65 -6.44 24.46
C PRO A 68 20.16 -6.47 24.13
N GLU A 69 20.66 -7.59 23.61
CA GLU A 69 22.05 -7.69 23.10
C GLU A 69 22.09 -8.44 21.74
N ASP A 70 22.86 -7.89 20.79
CA ASP A 70 23.48 -8.52 19.61
C ASP A 70 22.65 -9.36 18.63
N ALA A 71 21.66 -8.75 17.96
CA ALA A 71 21.04 -9.30 16.76
C ALA A 71 21.98 -9.26 15.53
N ASN A 72 22.85 -10.26 15.37
CA ASN A 72 23.64 -10.48 14.16
C ASN A 72 22.87 -11.39 13.17
N ALA A 73 23.00 -11.14 11.87
CA ALA A 73 22.37 -11.94 10.80
C ALA A 73 22.98 -13.35 10.59
N ALA A 74 23.61 -13.92 11.63
CA ALA A 74 24.18 -15.26 11.64
C ALA A 74 23.36 -16.25 12.51
N ASP A 75 22.54 -15.73 13.43
CA ASP A 75 21.77 -16.52 14.41
C ASP A 75 20.28 -16.64 14.05
N ALA A 76 19.94 -16.43 12.77
CA ALA A 76 18.64 -16.82 12.24
C ALA A 76 18.46 -18.35 12.39
N PRO A 77 17.31 -18.84 12.89
CA PRO A 77 17.07 -20.27 12.99
C PRO A 77 17.15 -20.91 11.60
N PRO A 78 17.58 -22.19 11.50
CA PRO A 78 17.62 -22.89 10.22
C PRO A 78 16.20 -23.01 9.68
N ILE A 79 15.92 -22.28 8.59
CA ILE A 79 14.64 -22.29 7.88
C ILE A 79 14.23 -23.74 7.60
N ASP A 80 13.03 -24.13 8.03
CA ASP A 80 12.49 -25.44 7.69
C ASP A 80 12.28 -25.50 6.16
N PRO A 81 12.86 -26.47 5.44
CA PRO A 81 12.66 -26.57 4.00
C PRO A 81 11.20 -26.82 3.58
N ASP A 82 10.34 -27.25 4.51
CA ASP A 82 8.90 -27.41 4.30
C ASP A 82 8.08 -26.17 4.70
N GLU A 83 8.65 -25.17 5.41
CA GLU A 83 8.10 -23.79 5.54
C GLU A 83 8.29 -22.98 4.25
N VAL A 84 7.85 -23.54 3.12
CA VAL A 84 7.62 -22.75 1.92
C VAL A 84 6.38 -21.90 2.16
N PHE A 85 6.53 -20.57 2.19
CA PHE A 85 5.39 -19.65 2.19
C PHE A 85 4.56 -19.86 0.91
N THR A 86 3.55 -20.73 0.98
CA THR A 86 2.54 -20.97 -0.05
C THR A 86 1.30 -20.16 0.27
N PRO A 87 1.12 -18.95 -0.28
CA PRO A 87 -0.18 -18.29 -0.24
C PRO A 87 -1.25 -19.16 -0.92
N ASP A 88 -2.53 -18.98 -0.56
CA ASP A 88 -3.65 -19.88 -0.90
C ASP A 88 -3.84 -20.21 -2.40
N ASN A 89 -3.28 -19.39 -3.30
CA ASN A 89 -3.28 -19.60 -4.75
C ASN A 89 -2.11 -20.50 -5.25
N GLY A 90 -1.23 -20.95 -4.36
CA GLY A 90 -0.02 -21.72 -4.64
C GLY A 90 1.10 -20.94 -5.33
N CYS A 91 1.01 -19.60 -5.44
CA CYS A 91 1.93 -18.76 -6.20
C CYS A 91 2.21 -17.42 -5.54
N GLY A 92 3.48 -17.00 -5.54
CA GLY A 92 4.02 -15.88 -4.75
C GLY A 92 3.45 -14.46 -4.91
N ASN A 93 2.35 -14.30 -5.65
CA ASN A 93 1.69 -13.04 -5.97
C ASN A 93 0.30 -13.35 -6.56
N PHE A 94 -0.63 -12.39 -6.49
CA PHE A 94 -2.00 -12.58 -6.97
C PHE A 94 -2.16 -12.59 -8.50
N TYR A 95 -1.18 -12.07 -9.23
CA TYR A 95 -1.20 -12.01 -10.70
C TYR A 95 -0.79 -13.34 -11.36
N GLN A 96 -0.49 -14.35 -10.56
CA GLN A 96 -0.16 -15.70 -10.97
C GLN A 96 -1.11 -16.73 -10.35
N LYS A 97 -1.31 -17.83 -11.08
CA LYS A 97 -2.09 -19.00 -10.67
C LYS A 97 -1.29 -20.27 -10.96
N VAL A 98 -1.45 -21.32 -10.14
CA VAL A 98 -0.87 -22.64 -10.46
C VAL A 98 -1.65 -23.23 -11.64
N CYS A 99 -0.96 -23.39 -12.77
CA CYS A 99 -1.45 -24.08 -13.96
C CYS A 99 -0.45 -25.19 -14.30
N ASP A 100 -0.87 -26.45 -14.40
CA ASP A 100 0.01 -27.62 -14.66
C ASP A 100 1.26 -27.67 -13.74
N ASN A 101 1.06 -27.45 -12.44
CA ASN A 101 2.11 -27.43 -11.39
C ASN A 101 3.24 -26.38 -11.60
N ARG A 102 2.99 -25.34 -12.41
CA ARG A 102 3.85 -24.14 -12.51
C ARG A 102 3.04 -22.88 -12.24
N CYS A 103 3.68 -21.86 -11.69
CA CYS A 103 3.08 -20.52 -11.59
C CYS A 103 3.08 -19.84 -12.96
N VAL A 104 1.90 -19.45 -13.42
CA VAL A 104 1.70 -18.79 -14.71
C VAL A 104 1.09 -17.42 -14.48
N ASN A 105 1.63 -16.39 -15.15
CA ASN A 105 1.07 -15.04 -15.09
C ASN A 105 -0.17 -14.97 -15.98
N ILE A 106 -1.34 -15.12 -15.35
CA ILE A 106 -2.66 -15.10 -15.99
C ILE A 106 -3.07 -13.72 -16.53
N LYS A 107 -2.17 -12.73 -16.52
CA LYS A 107 -2.39 -11.38 -17.03
C LYS A 107 -1.66 -11.07 -18.34
N LEU A 108 -0.65 -11.87 -18.69
CA LEU A 108 0.19 -11.69 -19.87
C LEU A 108 0.44 -12.99 -20.66
N ASP A 109 0.17 -14.19 -20.13
CA ASP A 109 0.23 -15.45 -20.88
C ASP A 109 -1.02 -15.62 -21.77
N ALA A 110 -0.85 -15.57 -23.09
CA ALA A 110 -1.91 -15.78 -24.07
C ALA A 110 -2.44 -17.21 -24.16
N ASP A 111 -1.78 -18.19 -23.54
CA ASP A 111 -2.26 -19.58 -23.45
C ASP A 111 -2.89 -19.89 -22.07
N ASN A 112 -2.93 -18.91 -21.16
CA ASN A 112 -3.51 -19.01 -19.81
C ASN A 112 -4.13 -17.67 -19.36
N CYS A 113 -4.84 -16.99 -20.26
CA CYS A 113 -5.26 -15.61 -20.06
C CYS A 113 -6.54 -15.51 -19.21
N GLY A 114 -6.48 -14.75 -18.11
CA GLY A 114 -7.53 -14.69 -17.10
C GLY A 114 -7.53 -15.92 -16.18
N GLU A 115 -7.37 -17.11 -16.76
CA GLU A 115 -7.25 -18.38 -16.03
C GLU A 115 -6.47 -19.46 -16.79
N CYS A 116 -6.09 -20.52 -16.09
CA CYS A 116 -5.35 -21.67 -16.63
C CYS A 116 -6.09 -22.32 -17.81
N GLY A 117 -5.41 -22.47 -18.94
CA GLY A 117 -5.94 -23.11 -20.15
C GLY A 117 -6.88 -22.24 -20.99
N THR A 118 -7.15 -20.98 -20.61
CA THR A 118 -7.90 -20.05 -21.46
C THR A 118 -6.97 -19.42 -22.50
N VAL A 119 -7.06 -19.95 -23.73
CA VAL A 119 -6.18 -19.61 -24.85
C VAL A 119 -6.80 -18.52 -25.73
N CYS A 120 -6.08 -17.41 -25.90
CA CYS A 120 -6.45 -16.33 -26.82
C CYS A 120 -6.24 -16.72 -28.29
N GLY A 121 -6.99 -16.12 -29.21
CA GLY A 121 -6.87 -16.42 -30.63
C GLY A 121 -5.47 -16.18 -31.21
N ASP A 122 -5.21 -16.76 -32.39
CA ASP A 122 -3.89 -16.72 -33.06
C ASP A 122 -3.34 -15.29 -33.28
N SER A 123 -4.23 -14.30 -33.34
CA SER A 123 -3.92 -12.87 -33.53
C SER A 123 -4.25 -11.99 -32.32
N GLU A 124 -4.46 -12.59 -31.15
CA GLU A 124 -4.81 -11.90 -29.91
C GLU A 124 -3.69 -12.02 -28.87
N VAL A 125 -3.55 -10.97 -28.07
CA VAL A 125 -2.66 -10.91 -26.90
C VAL A 125 -3.44 -11.16 -25.61
N CYS A 126 -2.77 -11.67 -24.58
CA CYS A 126 -3.29 -11.48 -23.23
C CYS A 126 -2.94 -10.07 -22.74
N SER A 127 -3.96 -9.27 -22.44
CA SER A 127 -3.82 -7.91 -21.95
C SER A 127 -4.66 -7.77 -20.68
N GLY A 128 -4.01 -7.66 -19.52
CA GLY A 128 -4.69 -7.58 -18.21
C GLY A 128 -5.50 -8.84 -17.84
N GLY A 129 -5.26 -9.98 -18.50
CA GLY A 129 -6.04 -11.21 -18.30
C GLY A 129 -7.35 -11.25 -19.10
N MET A 130 -7.43 -10.52 -20.21
CA MET A 130 -8.43 -10.73 -21.25
C MET A 130 -7.74 -10.83 -22.61
N CYS A 131 -8.28 -11.69 -23.48
CA CYS A 131 -7.84 -11.79 -24.86
C CYS A 131 -8.28 -10.56 -25.65
N ALA A 132 -7.30 -9.86 -26.23
CA ALA A 132 -7.49 -8.58 -26.89
C ALA A 132 -6.73 -8.50 -28.21
N SER A 133 -7.19 -7.66 -29.13
CA SER A 133 -6.52 -7.38 -30.41
C SER A 133 -5.31 -6.42 -30.30
N GLY A 134 -4.93 -6.04 -29.08
CA GLY A 134 -3.84 -5.13 -28.78
C GLY A 134 -3.66 -4.91 -27.28
N CYS A 135 -2.57 -4.27 -26.90
CA CYS A 135 -2.15 -4.10 -25.50
C CYS A 135 -2.77 -2.88 -24.81
N LEU A 136 -2.82 -2.91 -23.48
CA LEU A 136 -3.24 -1.79 -22.64
C LEU A 136 -2.14 -0.71 -22.58
N GLY A 137 -2.54 0.56 -22.60
CA GLY A 137 -1.62 1.69 -22.44
C GLY A 137 -0.62 1.83 -23.61
N ASN A 138 0.67 1.92 -23.28
CA ASN A 138 1.76 2.12 -24.24
C ASN A 138 2.58 0.84 -24.52
N ASP A 139 2.11 -0.32 -24.05
CA ASP A 139 2.79 -1.61 -24.21
C ASP A 139 2.80 -2.07 -25.68
N THR A 140 3.87 -2.74 -26.09
CA THR A 140 4.05 -3.21 -27.47
C THR A 140 3.55 -4.65 -27.60
N THR A 141 2.73 -4.94 -28.62
CA THR A 141 2.40 -6.31 -29.03
C THR A 141 3.63 -6.97 -29.65
N CYS A 142 4.20 -7.95 -28.95
CA CYS A 142 5.30 -8.79 -29.42
C CYS A 142 4.82 -10.24 -29.51
N GLY A 143 4.51 -10.70 -30.73
CA GLY A 143 3.82 -11.97 -30.94
C GLY A 143 2.42 -11.94 -30.31
N ARG A 144 2.16 -12.85 -29.36
CA ARG A 144 0.92 -12.88 -28.54
C ARG A 144 1.11 -12.29 -27.13
N SER A 145 2.24 -11.66 -26.85
CA SER A 145 2.54 -11.04 -25.56
C SER A 145 2.44 -9.51 -25.60
N CYS A 146 2.04 -8.90 -24.48
CA CYS A 146 2.18 -7.46 -24.25
C CYS A 146 3.47 -7.17 -23.49
N VAL A 147 4.31 -6.30 -24.05
CA VAL A 147 5.67 -6.09 -23.56
C VAL A 147 6.04 -4.61 -23.51
N GLN A 148 6.57 -4.18 -22.36
CA GLN A 148 7.16 -2.86 -22.19
C GLN A 148 8.56 -2.82 -22.81
N THR A 149 8.63 -2.59 -24.12
CA THR A 149 9.90 -2.49 -24.86
C THR A 149 10.85 -1.40 -24.35
N ALA A 150 10.37 -0.48 -23.49
CA ALA A 150 11.21 0.48 -22.78
C ALA A 150 12.06 -0.14 -21.66
N SER A 151 11.63 -1.26 -21.06
CA SER A 151 12.17 -1.82 -19.81
C SER A 151 12.35 -3.35 -19.81
N ASP A 152 11.84 -4.06 -20.81
CA ASP A 152 11.98 -5.51 -20.94
C ASP A 152 13.36 -5.91 -21.50
N ASN A 153 14.02 -6.89 -20.84
CA ASN A 153 15.38 -7.33 -21.20
C ASN A 153 15.44 -8.23 -22.46
N ALA A 154 14.32 -8.85 -22.86
CA ALA A 154 14.21 -9.69 -24.06
C ALA A 154 13.66 -8.92 -25.29
N HIS A 155 12.99 -7.79 -25.07
CA HIS A 155 12.34 -6.98 -26.12
C HIS A 155 12.78 -5.50 -26.09
N CYS A 156 14.07 -5.23 -25.86
CA CYS A 156 14.56 -3.87 -25.58
C CYS A 156 14.57 -2.94 -26.81
N GLY A 157 13.63 -2.00 -26.83
CA GLY A 157 13.40 -1.01 -27.88
C GLY A 157 12.76 -1.55 -29.15
N ALA A 158 12.56 -2.86 -29.24
CA ALA A 158 11.85 -3.58 -30.30
C ALA A 158 11.58 -5.02 -29.85
N CYS A 159 10.56 -5.66 -30.41
CA CYS A 159 10.34 -7.09 -30.18
C CYS A 159 11.57 -7.92 -30.59
N ASP A 160 11.81 -9.00 -29.85
CA ASP A 160 12.87 -9.99 -30.09
C ASP A 160 14.30 -9.42 -30.06
N ARG A 161 14.47 -8.24 -29.45
CA ARG A 161 15.76 -7.56 -29.24
C ARG A 161 16.23 -7.73 -27.79
N ALA A 162 16.74 -8.91 -27.47
CA ALA A 162 17.31 -9.18 -26.16
C ALA A 162 18.62 -8.40 -25.93
N CYS A 163 18.87 -8.03 -24.68
CA CYS A 163 20.15 -7.49 -24.23
C CYS A 163 21.16 -8.62 -23.96
N ALA A 164 22.46 -8.29 -23.95
CA ALA A 164 23.52 -9.27 -23.70
C ALA A 164 23.70 -9.58 -22.19
N ASP A 165 24.43 -10.64 -21.86
CA ASP A 165 24.76 -11.00 -20.48
C ASP A 165 25.47 -9.82 -19.76
N GLY A 166 24.93 -9.40 -18.61
CA GLY A 166 25.41 -8.23 -17.86
C GLY A 166 24.88 -6.87 -18.35
N GLU A 167 24.07 -6.86 -19.41
CA GLU A 167 23.24 -5.73 -19.81
C GLU A 167 21.78 -5.96 -19.41
N GLY A 168 21.00 -4.88 -19.45
CA GLY A 168 19.54 -4.92 -19.39
C GLY A 168 18.94 -3.64 -19.96
N CYS A 169 17.62 -3.60 -20.09
CA CYS A 169 16.95 -2.52 -20.80
C CYS A 169 16.73 -1.28 -19.94
N ASN A 170 17.10 -0.12 -20.49
CA ASN A 170 16.82 1.20 -19.96
C ASN A 170 16.33 2.10 -21.10
N ASN A 171 15.05 2.46 -21.07
CA ASN A 171 14.35 3.29 -22.06
C ASN A 171 14.58 2.83 -23.52
N GLY A 172 14.48 1.52 -23.77
CA GLY A 172 14.62 0.91 -25.10
C GLY A 172 16.05 0.76 -25.60
N THR A 173 17.04 0.97 -24.73
CA THR A 173 18.47 0.75 -25.01
C THR A 173 19.06 -0.24 -24.00
N CYS A 174 19.78 -1.24 -24.49
CA CYS A 174 20.56 -2.13 -23.64
C CYS A 174 21.75 -1.38 -23.06
N VAL A 175 21.93 -1.48 -21.75
CA VAL A 175 22.94 -0.77 -20.97
C VAL A 175 23.49 -1.70 -19.87
N PRO A 176 24.69 -1.44 -19.31
CA PRO A 176 25.19 -2.22 -18.19
C PRO A 176 24.21 -2.23 -17.01
N ALA A 177 23.89 -3.43 -16.52
CA ALA A 177 22.93 -3.65 -15.45
C ALA A 177 23.62 -4.23 -14.20
N ALA A 178 23.25 -3.72 -13.03
CA ALA A 178 23.59 -4.34 -11.76
C ALA A 178 22.57 -5.45 -11.48
N VAL A 179 22.95 -6.69 -11.78
CA VAL A 179 22.12 -7.89 -11.62
C VAL A 179 22.76 -8.79 -10.57
N PHE A 180 21.96 -9.25 -9.61
CA PHE A 180 22.41 -10.04 -8.48
C PHE A 180 21.94 -11.50 -8.56
N GLN A 181 22.59 -12.38 -7.80
CA GLN A 181 22.13 -13.77 -7.66
C GLN A 181 20.89 -13.82 -6.77
N THR A 182 19.82 -14.47 -7.23
CA THR A 182 18.57 -14.63 -6.47
C THR A 182 18.79 -15.53 -5.25
N PRO A 183 18.57 -15.05 -4.01
CA PRO A 183 18.71 -15.88 -2.81
C PRO A 183 17.68 -17.03 -2.75
N ALA A 184 18.02 -18.09 -2.01
CA ALA A 184 17.14 -19.26 -1.85
C ALA A 184 15.79 -18.90 -1.19
N GLN A 185 15.75 -17.89 -0.32
CA GLN A 185 14.55 -17.37 0.33
C GLN A 185 13.55 -16.72 -0.65
N CYS A 186 13.92 -16.49 -1.92
CA CYS A 186 13.03 -15.96 -2.95
C CYS A 186 12.24 -17.03 -3.73
N ARG A 187 12.26 -18.29 -3.27
CA ARG A 187 11.23 -19.26 -3.66
C ARG A 187 9.86 -18.71 -3.31
N GLY A 188 8.85 -18.97 -4.15
CA GLY A 188 7.52 -18.38 -3.96
C GLY A 188 7.50 -16.85 -3.99
N GLY A 189 8.47 -16.19 -4.64
CA GLY A 189 8.57 -14.73 -4.69
C GLY A 189 9.17 -14.07 -3.44
N GLY A 190 9.41 -14.83 -2.37
CA GLY A 190 9.89 -14.33 -1.09
C GLY A 190 8.78 -14.14 -0.04
N ARG A 191 9.20 -13.96 1.22
CA ARG A 191 8.31 -13.63 2.35
C ARG A 191 7.66 -12.25 2.18
N PRO A 192 6.55 -11.96 2.87
CA PRO A 192 5.98 -10.61 2.97
C PRO A 192 7.01 -9.56 3.43
N ILE A 193 6.73 -8.30 3.12
CA ILE A 193 7.62 -7.17 3.48
C ILE A 193 7.14 -6.59 4.80
N ASP A 194 7.95 -6.74 5.85
CA ASP A 194 7.74 -6.10 7.14
C ASP A 194 8.39 -4.71 7.16
N LEU A 195 7.65 -3.72 7.66
CA LEU A 195 8.12 -2.34 7.83
C LEU A 195 8.47 -2.10 9.29
N GLU A 196 9.75 -2.29 9.61
CA GLU A 196 10.28 -2.11 10.95
C GLU A 196 10.47 -0.63 11.35
N GLY A 197 10.36 -0.36 12.65
CA GLY A 197 10.72 0.95 13.22
C GLY A 197 9.59 1.99 13.25
N GLY A 198 8.34 1.55 13.12
CA GLY A 198 7.19 2.28 13.66
C GLY A 198 7.06 2.09 15.18
N ASP A 199 5.95 2.54 15.76
CA ASP A 199 5.59 2.18 17.15
C ASP A 199 5.20 0.70 17.30
N VAL A 200 4.81 0.08 16.17
CA VAL A 200 4.67 -1.36 15.93
C VAL A 200 5.22 -1.66 14.53
N ASP A 201 5.79 -2.85 14.34
CA ASP A 201 6.17 -3.34 13.01
C ASP A 201 4.90 -3.73 12.23
N ARG A 202 4.83 -3.40 10.93
CA ARG A 202 3.61 -3.64 10.12
C ARG A 202 3.95 -4.15 8.72
N CYS A 203 3.15 -5.06 8.18
CA CYS A 203 3.37 -5.53 6.81
C CYS A 203 2.99 -4.47 5.77
N ALA A 204 3.81 -4.32 4.73
CA ALA A 204 3.64 -3.31 3.67
C ALA A 204 2.32 -3.47 2.89
N GLY A 205 1.80 -4.70 2.77
CA GLY A 205 0.51 -4.97 2.15
C GLY A 205 -0.65 -4.34 2.92
N GLU A 206 -0.69 -4.52 4.24
CA GLU A 206 -1.71 -3.92 5.12
C GLU A 206 -1.57 -2.41 5.19
N VAL A 207 -0.33 -1.89 5.23
CA VAL A 207 -0.04 -0.45 5.13
C VAL A 207 -0.63 0.14 3.85
N ALA A 208 -0.57 -0.57 2.73
CA ALA A 208 -1.16 -0.13 1.47
C ALA A 208 -2.70 -0.19 1.50
N GLU A 209 -3.27 -1.31 1.98
CA GLU A 209 -4.71 -1.52 2.13
C GLU A 209 -5.36 -0.48 3.06
N GLU A 210 -4.61 0.00 4.06
CA GLU A 210 -5.02 1.06 4.98
C GLU A 210 -4.96 2.45 4.33
N LYS A 211 -3.82 2.86 3.76
CA LYS A 211 -3.61 4.25 3.31
C LYS A 211 -4.15 4.55 1.91
N PHE A 212 -4.36 3.54 1.07
CA PHE A 212 -4.80 3.72 -0.32
C PHE A 212 -6.25 3.33 -0.60
N ARG A 213 -7.13 3.33 0.41
CA ARG A 213 -8.58 3.08 0.25
C ARG A 213 -9.33 4.04 -0.69
N TRP A 214 -8.69 5.12 -1.11
CA TRP A 214 -9.26 6.20 -1.91
C TRP A 214 -8.46 6.39 -3.20
N ALA A 215 -9.15 6.71 -4.30
CA ALA A 215 -8.52 7.07 -5.57
C ALA A 215 -7.67 8.34 -5.43
N MET A 216 -8.18 9.31 -4.65
CA MET A 216 -7.43 10.48 -4.20
C MET A 216 -7.78 10.79 -2.75
N CYS A 217 -6.79 10.85 -1.86
CA CYS A 217 -6.94 11.29 -0.47
C CYS A 217 -6.05 12.49 -0.14
N ALA A 218 -6.65 13.58 0.35
CA ALA A 218 -5.95 14.84 0.64
C ALA A 218 -6.13 15.32 2.09
N CYS A 219 -5.02 15.52 2.81
CA CYS A 219 -5.06 16.07 4.17
C CYS A 219 -5.40 17.57 4.24
N GLN A 220 -5.14 18.33 3.18
CA GLN A 220 -5.31 19.79 3.10
C GLN A 220 -6.14 20.21 1.87
N GLN A 221 -6.43 21.50 1.77
CA GLN A 221 -7.28 22.06 0.72
C GLN A 221 -6.79 21.72 -0.70
N VAL A 222 -7.72 21.27 -1.54
CA VAL A 222 -7.49 20.94 -2.95
C VAL A 222 -8.19 21.96 -3.85
N ASP A 223 -7.41 22.64 -4.69
CA ASP A 223 -7.88 23.60 -5.70
C ASP A 223 -7.71 23.02 -7.12
N LEU A 224 -8.85 22.89 -7.82
CA LEU A 224 -9.03 22.37 -9.19
C LEU A 224 -9.75 23.44 -10.03
N THR A 225 -9.05 24.55 -10.31
CA THR A 225 -9.66 25.74 -10.91
C THR A 225 -9.63 25.75 -12.44
N SER A 226 -8.57 25.21 -13.03
CA SER A 226 -8.40 25.03 -14.48
C SER A 226 -8.25 23.56 -14.90
N GLY A 227 -7.65 22.73 -14.04
CA GLY A 227 -7.57 21.28 -14.22
C GLY A 227 -8.83 20.58 -13.74
N GLY A 228 -9.41 19.73 -14.59
CA GLY A 228 -10.54 18.87 -14.21
C GLY A 228 -10.10 17.58 -13.54
N LEU A 229 -10.97 17.01 -12.69
CA LEU A 229 -10.76 15.73 -11.99
C LEU A 229 -11.70 14.66 -12.55
N TYR A 230 -11.14 13.58 -13.04
CA TYR A 230 -11.89 12.42 -13.52
C TYR A 230 -11.43 11.19 -12.74
N THR A 231 -12.36 10.42 -12.20
CA THR A 231 -12.04 9.14 -11.55
C THR A 231 -12.97 8.03 -12.03
N ASP A 232 -12.41 6.86 -12.29
CA ASP A 232 -13.12 5.59 -12.42
C ASP A 232 -12.25 4.49 -11.82
N ALA A 233 -12.79 3.28 -11.65
CA ALA A 233 -12.11 2.18 -10.99
C ALA A 233 -11.94 0.97 -11.91
N PHE A 234 -11.05 0.06 -11.55
CA PHE A 234 -11.03 -1.31 -12.07
C PHE A 234 -10.50 -2.25 -10.99
N ASP A 235 -10.34 -3.53 -11.31
CA ASP A 235 -9.61 -4.49 -10.47
C ASP A 235 -8.63 -5.22 -11.38
N SER A 236 -7.33 -5.02 -11.15
CA SER A 236 -6.28 -5.62 -11.98
C SER A 236 -6.26 -7.16 -11.93
N LEU A 237 -6.97 -7.80 -10.99
CA LEU A 237 -7.20 -9.25 -11.00
C LEU A 237 -8.38 -9.70 -11.86
N GLN A 238 -9.36 -8.84 -12.19
CA GLN A 238 -10.58 -9.28 -12.88
C GLN A 238 -10.56 -9.05 -14.41
N GLY A 239 -9.64 -8.23 -14.91
CA GLY A 239 -9.45 -8.01 -16.34
C GLY A 239 -8.57 -6.78 -16.64
N PRO A 240 -8.39 -6.42 -17.93
CA PRO A 240 -7.84 -5.12 -18.28
C PRO A 240 -8.79 -4.01 -17.83
N TYR A 241 -8.23 -2.83 -17.61
CA TYR A 241 -9.01 -1.62 -17.36
C TYR A 241 -10.04 -1.37 -18.47
N VAL A 242 -11.30 -1.19 -18.07
CA VAL A 242 -12.40 -0.75 -18.95
C VAL A 242 -12.94 0.59 -18.42
N PRO A 243 -12.90 1.67 -19.21
CA PRO A 243 -13.29 3.01 -18.76
C PRO A 243 -14.70 3.11 -18.17
N GLY A 244 -14.84 3.90 -17.11
CA GLY A 244 -16.13 4.26 -16.49
C GLY A 244 -16.75 3.22 -15.54
N ILE A 245 -15.98 2.26 -15.04
CA ILE A 245 -16.41 1.38 -13.93
C ILE A 245 -16.39 2.16 -12.60
N LEU A 246 -17.32 1.84 -11.69
CA LEU A 246 -17.54 2.61 -10.45
C LEU A 246 -16.71 2.10 -9.26
N GLY A 247 -16.43 3.01 -8.32
CA GLY A 247 -15.77 2.74 -7.04
C GLY A 247 -14.62 3.69 -6.67
N ALA A 248 -14.22 4.60 -7.57
CA ALA A 248 -13.06 5.47 -7.39
C ALA A 248 -13.36 6.72 -6.56
N SER A 249 -13.53 6.51 -5.27
CA SER A 249 -13.93 7.54 -4.30
C SER A 249 -12.81 8.52 -3.96
N VAL A 250 -13.17 9.76 -3.62
CA VAL A 250 -12.28 10.89 -3.35
C VAL A 250 -12.52 11.44 -1.95
N GLY A 251 -11.47 11.53 -1.13
CA GLY A 251 -11.52 11.96 0.27
C GLY A 251 -10.69 13.22 0.50
N ILE A 252 -11.25 14.21 1.19
CA ILE A 252 -10.60 15.49 1.51
C ILE A 252 -10.88 15.86 2.98
N ASN A 253 -9.83 16.09 3.76
CA ASN A 253 -9.90 16.51 5.17
C ASN A 253 -10.06 18.04 5.37
N SER A 254 -10.31 18.76 4.28
CA SER A 254 -10.25 20.21 4.22
C SER A 254 -11.16 20.71 3.09
N ASN A 255 -11.11 22.00 2.75
CA ASN A 255 -11.96 22.54 1.69
C ASN A 255 -11.63 21.88 0.33
N PHE A 256 -12.65 21.55 -0.45
CA PHE A 256 -12.51 21.05 -1.82
C PHE A 256 -13.09 22.07 -2.80
N LYS A 257 -12.32 22.45 -3.82
CA LYS A 257 -12.74 23.48 -4.78
C LYS A 257 -12.42 23.10 -6.22
N CYS A 258 -13.35 22.39 -6.84
CA CYS A 258 -13.35 22.11 -8.27
C CYS A 258 -14.33 23.04 -9.02
N THR A 259 -13.78 23.93 -9.84
CA THR A 259 -14.55 24.80 -10.77
C THR A 259 -14.28 24.51 -12.25
N ALA A 260 -13.22 23.74 -12.53
CA ALA A 260 -13.13 22.95 -13.75
C ALA A 260 -14.21 21.83 -13.76
N PRO A 261 -14.48 21.17 -14.89
CA PRO A 261 -15.37 20.02 -14.93
C PRO A 261 -14.76 18.84 -14.15
N ALA A 262 -15.58 18.11 -13.40
CA ALA A 262 -15.22 16.84 -12.79
C ALA A 262 -16.27 15.75 -13.04
N ASP A 263 -15.82 14.50 -13.06
CA ASP A 263 -16.67 13.32 -13.13
C ASP A 263 -16.07 12.25 -12.20
N ILE A 264 -16.65 12.08 -11.01
CA ILE A 264 -16.12 11.24 -9.94
C ILE A 264 -16.89 9.92 -9.95
N GLY A 265 -16.23 8.84 -10.36
CA GLY A 265 -16.79 7.48 -10.46
C GLY A 265 -16.99 6.76 -9.13
N GLY A 266 -16.70 7.42 -8.01
CA GLY A 266 -17.02 6.93 -6.66
C GLY A 266 -17.80 7.96 -5.84
N SER A 267 -17.64 7.89 -4.52
CA SER A 267 -18.19 8.85 -3.57
C SER A 267 -17.23 10.04 -3.39
N LEU A 268 -17.76 11.23 -3.11
CA LEU A 268 -16.95 12.42 -2.78
C LEU A 268 -17.18 12.80 -1.31
N TRP A 269 -16.11 12.75 -0.51
CA TRP A 269 -16.15 13.09 0.91
C TRP A 269 -15.30 14.33 1.20
N VAL A 270 -15.95 15.35 1.74
CA VAL A 270 -15.33 16.55 2.33
C VAL A 270 -15.66 16.53 3.82
N GLY A 271 -14.69 16.02 4.59
CA GLY A 271 -14.83 15.76 6.03
C GLY A 271 -14.75 17.01 6.89
N GLY A 272 -15.20 16.90 8.14
CA GLY A 272 -15.16 18.00 9.11
C GLY A 272 -15.98 19.23 8.70
N PRO A 273 -15.81 20.39 9.36
CA PRO A 273 -16.60 21.59 9.09
C PRO A 273 -16.10 22.35 7.84
N HIS A 274 -15.85 21.66 6.73
CA HIS A 274 -15.21 22.16 5.51
C HIS A 274 -16.16 22.29 4.31
N ASP A 275 -15.79 23.17 3.38
CA ASP A 275 -16.63 23.53 2.23
C ASP A 275 -16.31 22.71 0.97
N LEU A 276 -17.37 22.19 0.35
CA LEU A 276 -17.35 21.53 -0.95
C LEU A 276 -17.84 22.53 -2.02
N THR A 277 -16.97 22.86 -2.97
CA THR A 277 -17.34 23.49 -4.25
C THR A 277 -17.01 22.53 -5.38
N LEU A 278 -18.00 22.14 -6.17
CA LEU A 278 -17.87 21.17 -7.26
C LEU A 278 -18.64 21.63 -8.50
N ARG A 279 -18.13 21.30 -9.68
CA ARG A 279 -18.81 21.44 -10.96
C ARG A 279 -18.73 20.12 -11.73
N GLY A 280 -19.84 19.42 -11.84
CA GLY A 280 -19.90 18.12 -12.52
C GLY A 280 -20.59 17.05 -11.69
N LYS A 281 -20.11 15.80 -11.78
CA LYS A 281 -20.85 14.62 -11.30
C LYS A 281 -20.15 13.88 -10.16
N VAL A 282 -20.94 13.30 -9.27
CA VAL A 282 -20.55 12.23 -8.33
C VAL A 282 -21.43 11.02 -8.64
N HIS A 283 -20.85 9.87 -9.00
CA HIS A 283 -21.61 8.66 -9.36
C HIS A 283 -22.14 7.87 -8.16
N MET A 284 -21.57 8.09 -6.97
CA MET A 284 -22.08 7.53 -5.71
C MET A 284 -22.52 8.64 -4.75
N ASP A 285 -22.27 8.47 -3.46
CA ASP A 285 -22.73 9.39 -2.41
C ASP A 285 -21.81 10.63 -2.29
N MET A 286 -22.40 11.80 -1.99
CA MET A 286 -21.67 13.05 -1.76
C MET A 286 -21.81 13.53 -0.31
N PHE A 287 -20.71 13.66 0.41
CA PHE A 287 -20.66 14.12 1.80
C PHE A 287 -19.93 15.46 1.89
N ALA A 288 -20.64 16.50 2.34
CA ALA A 288 -20.09 17.84 2.58
C ALA A 288 -20.33 18.25 4.03
N GLY A 289 -19.31 18.15 4.89
CA GLY A 289 -19.46 18.39 6.32
C GLY A 289 -19.79 19.84 6.72
N ARG A 290 -19.67 20.82 5.80
CA ARG A 290 -20.27 22.16 5.95
C ARG A 290 -21.10 22.59 4.73
N HIS A 291 -20.56 23.42 3.83
CA HIS A 291 -21.33 23.96 2.69
C HIS A 291 -21.14 23.14 1.42
N ALA A 292 -22.20 22.96 0.63
CA ALA A 292 -22.14 22.39 -0.72
C ALA A 292 -22.52 23.46 -1.75
N SER A 293 -21.62 23.77 -2.70
CA SER A 293 -21.77 24.89 -3.64
C SER A 293 -21.49 24.47 -5.09
N ALA A 294 -22.42 24.77 -5.99
CA ALA A 294 -22.23 24.50 -7.41
C ALA A 294 -21.26 25.47 -8.07
N GLY A 295 -20.20 24.95 -8.70
CA GLY A 295 -19.20 25.70 -9.43
C GLY A 295 -19.72 26.15 -10.81
N GLY A 296 -19.84 27.46 -11.00
CA GLY A 296 -20.23 28.04 -12.29
C GLY A 296 -21.67 27.70 -12.71
N GLY A 297 -21.87 27.52 -14.03
CA GLY A 297 -23.20 27.41 -14.64
C GLY A 297 -23.69 26.00 -14.98
N VAL A 298 -22.94 24.95 -14.66
CA VAL A 298 -23.29 23.55 -15.05
C VAL A 298 -24.00 22.79 -13.93
N GLY A 299 -23.65 23.07 -12.67
CA GLY A 299 -24.29 22.46 -11.50
C GLY A 299 -23.48 21.33 -10.86
N ILE A 300 -24.12 20.63 -9.93
CA ILE A 300 -23.67 19.34 -9.39
C ILE A 300 -24.78 18.30 -9.63
N ASP A 301 -24.42 17.13 -10.11
CA ASP A 301 -25.30 15.96 -10.20
C ASP A 301 -24.73 14.82 -9.33
N VAL A 302 -25.45 14.41 -8.29
CA VAL A 302 -25.11 13.31 -7.39
C VAL A 302 -26.04 12.15 -7.69
N LEU A 303 -25.51 11.02 -8.15
CA LEU A 303 -26.32 9.93 -8.67
C LEU A 303 -26.91 9.00 -7.60
N GLN A 304 -26.43 9.06 -6.36
CA GLN A 304 -27.04 8.39 -5.20
C GLN A 304 -27.50 9.42 -4.15
N ASN A 305 -26.97 9.37 -2.92
CA ASN A 305 -27.38 10.20 -1.78
C ASN A 305 -26.43 11.38 -1.56
N ALA A 306 -26.89 12.42 -0.87
CA ALA A 306 -26.06 13.56 -0.49
C ALA A 306 -26.29 13.95 0.97
N LYS A 307 -25.23 14.15 1.75
CA LYS A 307 -25.30 14.71 3.11
C LYS A 307 -24.60 16.07 3.16
N VAL A 308 -25.29 17.13 3.58
CA VAL A 308 -24.72 18.49 3.66
C VAL A 308 -24.92 19.10 5.05
N GLY A 309 -23.82 19.42 5.74
CA GLY A 309 -23.77 19.87 7.14
C GLY A 309 -24.30 21.28 7.41
N ALA A 310 -24.51 22.09 6.38
CA ALA A 310 -25.02 23.46 6.50
C ALA A 310 -25.69 23.91 5.17
N THR A 311 -25.44 25.16 4.74
CA THR A 311 -26.03 25.79 3.54
C THR A 311 -25.73 25.05 2.23
N ILE A 312 -26.74 24.92 1.37
CA ILE A 312 -26.61 24.48 -0.03
C ILE A 312 -26.73 25.69 -0.96
N ASN A 313 -25.73 25.90 -1.83
CA ASN A 313 -25.67 26.99 -2.79
C ASN A 313 -25.77 26.44 -4.24
N PRO A 314 -26.98 26.31 -4.81
CA PRO A 314 -27.17 25.66 -6.12
C PRO A 314 -26.62 26.44 -7.34
N GLY A 315 -26.15 27.68 -7.16
CA GLY A 315 -25.59 28.49 -8.23
C GLY A 315 -26.57 28.71 -9.40
N GLY A 316 -26.04 28.81 -10.62
CA GLY A 316 -26.86 28.91 -11.84
C GLY A 316 -27.20 27.57 -12.49
N GLY A 317 -26.44 26.51 -12.18
CA GLY A 317 -26.61 25.18 -12.79
C GLY A 317 -27.48 24.20 -12.02
N GLY A 318 -27.75 24.47 -10.73
CA GLY A 318 -28.50 23.61 -9.83
C GLY A 318 -27.64 22.59 -9.08
N ILE A 319 -28.24 21.95 -8.08
CA ILE A 319 -27.70 20.75 -7.40
C ILE A 319 -28.78 19.67 -7.45
N ARG A 320 -28.47 18.52 -8.04
CA ARG A 320 -29.39 17.38 -8.20
C ARG A 320 -28.86 16.20 -7.42
N VAL A 321 -29.75 15.52 -6.71
CA VAL A 321 -29.51 14.28 -5.97
C VAL A 321 -30.56 13.29 -6.46
N SER A 322 -30.18 12.08 -6.88
CA SER A 322 -31.16 11.06 -7.29
C SER A 322 -32.02 10.63 -6.10
N ASP A 323 -31.35 10.25 -5.01
CA ASP A 323 -31.97 9.55 -3.88
C ASP A 323 -32.16 10.49 -2.68
N THR A 324 -31.48 10.23 -1.57
CA THR A 324 -31.71 10.95 -0.32
C THR A 324 -30.79 12.16 -0.18
N LEU A 325 -31.37 13.35 -0.06
CA LEU A 325 -30.70 14.53 0.46
C LEU A 325 -30.91 14.61 1.98
N THR A 326 -29.83 14.55 2.74
CA THR A 326 -29.81 14.69 4.20
C THR A 326 -29.21 16.05 4.59
N VAL A 327 -29.94 16.83 5.39
CA VAL A 327 -29.49 18.15 5.87
C VAL A 327 -29.96 18.44 7.30
N PRO A 328 -29.30 19.33 8.06
CA PRO A 328 -29.84 19.86 9.30
C PRO A 328 -31.26 20.43 9.19
N ALA A 329 -32.02 20.38 10.28
CA ALA A 329 -33.37 20.96 10.36
C ALA A 329 -33.40 22.47 10.02
N THR A 330 -32.30 23.19 10.24
CA THR A 330 -32.13 24.62 9.93
C THR A 330 -31.74 24.92 8.48
N THR A 331 -31.30 23.92 7.70
CA THR A 331 -30.85 24.16 6.31
C THR A 331 -32.04 24.46 5.40
N SER A 332 -32.01 25.65 4.81
CA SER A 332 -32.92 26.03 3.73
C SER A 332 -32.53 25.29 2.45
N VAL A 333 -33.52 24.67 1.79
CA VAL A 333 -33.37 23.99 0.50
C VAL A 333 -34.24 24.74 -0.51
N GLY A 334 -33.59 25.46 -1.43
CA GLY A 334 -34.27 26.37 -2.36
C GLY A 334 -34.48 25.78 -3.76
N ASN A 335 -35.24 26.49 -4.59
CA ASN A 335 -35.73 26.06 -5.92
C ASN A 335 -34.66 25.61 -6.94
N GLY A 336 -33.37 25.80 -6.66
CA GLY A 336 -32.26 25.28 -7.48
C GLY A 336 -31.75 23.89 -7.06
N VAL A 337 -32.36 23.27 -6.04
CA VAL A 337 -31.98 21.95 -5.52
C VAL A 337 -33.10 20.95 -5.81
N THR A 338 -32.76 19.78 -6.35
CA THR A 338 -33.70 18.65 -6.55
C THR A 338 -33.17 17.39 -5.88
N TYR A 339 -34.06 16.60 -5.30
CA TYR A 339 -33.78 15.38 -4.54
C TYR A 339 -34.94 14.38 -4.70
N GLY A 340 -34.69 13.08 -4.54
CA GLY A 340 -35.75 12.08 -4.45
C GLY A 340 -36.45 12.11 -3.08
N THR A 341 -35.67 12.03 -2.00
CA THR A 341 -36.14 12.12 -0.60
C THR A 341 -35.37 13.20 0.15
N LEU A 342 -36.02 13.90 1.09
CA LEU A 342 -35.39 14.87 2.00
C LEU A 342 -35.46 14.38 3.45
N VAL A 343 -34.32 14.08 4.04
CA VAL A 343 -34.18 13.75 5.47
C VAL A 343 -33.64 14.97 6.23
N ARG A 344 -34.16 15.20 7.44
CA ARG A 344 -33.78 16.34 8.28
C ARG A 344 -33.24 15.90 9.64
N GLU A 345 -31.93 15.75 9.72
CA GLU A 345 -31.17 15.25 10.88
C GLU A 345 -29.81 15.97 10.98
N PRO A 346 -29.10 15.91 12.12
CA PRO A 346 -27.74 16.42 12.22
C PRO A 346 -26.80 15.65 11.26
N VAL A 347 -26.12 16.39 10.38
CA VAL A 347 -25.09 15.82 9.49
C VAL A 347 -23.72 16.13 10.07
N ALA A 348 -22.97 15.08 10.40
CA ALA A 348 -21.54 15.11 10.60
C ALA A 348 -20.88 14.22 9.55
N VAL A 349 -19.67 14.60 9.11
CA VAL A 349 -18.85 13.82 8.19
C VAL A 349 -17.46 13.69 8.83
N PRO A 350 -16.97 12.47 9.12
CA PRO A 350 -15.63 12.29 9.66
C PRO A 350 -14.56 12.74 8.66
N LEU A 351 -13.32 12.86 9.10
CA LEU A 351 -12.20 13.12 8.20
C LEU A 351 -11.91 11.84 7.38
N PRO A 352 -12.05 11.85 6.04
CA PRO A 352 -11.94 10.64 5.23
C PRO A 352 -10.51 10.09 5.11
N CYS A 353 -9.49 10.94 5.25
CA CYS A 353 -8.09 10.57 5.10
C CYS A 353 -7.41 10.48 6.46
N GLN A 354 -6.63 9.43 6.64
CA GLN A 354 -5.81 9.21 7.82
C GLN A 354 -4.62 10.18 7.81
N CYS A 355 -4.69 11.24 8.62
CA CYS A 355 -3.81 12.41 8.56
C CYS A 355 -3.50 13.05 9.93
N ALA A 356 -4.01 12.51 11.03
CA ALA A 356 -3.58 12.87 12.38
C ALA A 356 -2.12 12.43 12.62
N PRO A 357 -1.37 13.03 13.56
CA PRO A 357 0.06 12.79 13.71
C PRO A 357 0.47 11.33 13.96
N ASP A 358 -0.44 10.58 14.58
CA ASP A 358 -0.42 9.15 14.91
C ASP A 358 -0.90 8.24 13.76
N GLU A 359 -1.63 8.79 12.78
CA GLU A 359 -2.09 8.06 11.59
C GLU A 359 -1.10 8.11 10.41
N ILE A 360 -0.13 9.03 10.45
CA ILE A 360 0.83 9.29 9.38
C ILE A 360 1.95 8.25 9.39
N LEU A 361 2.24 7.66 8.23
CA LEU A 361 3.33 6.70 8.10
C LEU A 361 4.69 7.32 8.46
N PRO A 362 5.48 6.73 9.37
CA PRO A 362 6.77 7.24 9.81
C PRO A 362 7.89 6.88 8.82
N ILE A 363 7.75 7.30 7.55
CA ILE A 363 8.68 6.97 6.45
C ILE A 363 10.16 7.21 6.80
N PRO A 364 10.56 8.30 7.51
CA PRO A 364 11.96 8.49 7.92
C PRO A 364 12.46 7.45 8.94
N ALA A 365 11.56 6.87 9.76
CA ALA A 365 11.91 5.85 10.74
C ALA A 365 12.05 4.47 10.09
N TYR A 366 11.14 4.10 9.18
CA TYR A 366 11.30 2.90 8.34
C TYR A 366 12.63 2.90 7.58
N ILE A 367 12.98 4.05 6.98
CA ILE A 367 14.28 4.23 6.29
C ILE A 367 15.45 4.16 7.29
N ALA A 368 15.32 4.75 8.48
CA ALA A 368 16.37 4.68 9.50
C ALA A 368 16.62 3.25 10.00
N ALA A 369 15.58 2.46 10.26
CA ALA A 369 15.69 1.05 10.64
C ALA A 369 16.33 0.21 9.51
N SER A 370 15.89 0.42 8.27
CA SER A 370 16.40 -0.28 7.09
C SER A 370 17.89 -0.04 6.80
N ARG A 371 18.52 0.99 7.39
CA ARG A 371 19.97 1.26 7.24
C ARG A 371 20.82 0.09 7.74
N ASP A 372 20.43 -0.47 8.88
CA ASP A 372 21.16 -1.52 9.58
C ASP A 372 20.48 -2.89 9.43
N LYS A 373 19.17 -2.92 9.16
CA LYS A 373 18.39 -4.13 8.88
C LYS A 373 17.95 -4.20 7.41
N ASN A 374 18.76 -4.86 6.57
CA ASN A 374 18.47 -5.06 5.14
C ASN A 374 19.20 -6.29 4.56
N ASP A 375 18.71 -6.76 3.42
CA ASP A 375 19.24 -7.89 2.64
C ASP A 375 20.43 -7.48 1.73
N ASN A 376 20.97 -6.25 1.80
CA ASN A 376 22.07 -5.84 0.92
C ASN A 376 23.29 -6.77 1.04
N ALA A 377 23.61 -7.22 2.26
CA ALA A 377 24.73 -8.11 2.53
C ALA A 377 24.53 -9.52 1.93
N LEU A 378 23.27 -9.98 1.80
CA LEU A 378 22.92 -11.28 1.23
C LEU A 378 23.22 -11.36 -0.27
N ILE A 379 23.04 -10.25 -0.99
CA ILE A 379 23.29 -10.16 -2.44
C ILE A 379 24.61 -9.45 -2.81
N GLY A 380 25.23 -8.71 -1.89
CA GLY A 380 26.42 -7.90 -2.15
C GLY A 380 26.15 -6.51 -2.74
N LEU A 381 25.00 -5.91 -2.43
CA LEU A 381 24.62 -4.57 -2.89
C LEU A 381 25.32 -3.47 -2.07
N ASP A 382 26.16 -2.64 -2.70
CA ASP A 382 26.69 -1.43 -2.09
C ASP A 382 25.59 -0.36 -1.95
N PRO A 383 25.27 0.14 -0.74
CA PRO A 383 24.32 1.24 -0.54
C PRO A 383 24.62 2.52 -1.36
N SER A 384 25.85 2.67 -1.83
CA SER A 384 26.34 3.81 -2.61
C SER A 384 26.37 3.55 -4.13
N LEU A 385 25.94 2.37 -4.60
CA LEU A 385 26.04 1.92 -6.00
C LEU A 385 25.50 2.93 -7.03
N LEU A 386 24.38 3.61 -6.71
CA LEU A 386 23.74 4.61 -7.56
C LEU A 386 24.04 6.06 -7.12
N ASN A 387 24.91 6.26 -6.13
CA ASN A 387 25.20 7.55 -5.49
C ASN A 387 26.60 8.08 -5.85
N GLY A 388 27.03 7.89 -7.10
CA GLY A 388 28.37 8.26 -7.54
C GLY A 388 28.73 7.84 -8.96
N ALA A 389 30.03 7.70 -9.23
CA ALA A 389 30.58 7.41 -10.55
C ALA A 389 30.45 5.92 -10.95
N THR A 390 29.23 5.50 -11.28
CA THR A 390 28.92 4.15 -11.79
C THR A 390 28.68 4.13 -13.30
N ASN A 391 28.96 3.00 -13.96
CA ASN A 391 28.58 2.72 -15.35
C ASN A 391 27.19 2.04 -15.45
N PHE A 392 26.65 1.50 -14.35
CA PHE A 392 25.35 0.85 -14.36
C PHE A 392 24.23 1.85 -14.62
N ARG A 393 23.29 1.49 -15.50
CA ARG A 393 22.09 2.29 -15.82
C ARG A 393 20.80 1.47 -15.70
N ARG A 394 20.92 0.29 -15.11
CA ARG A 394 19.82 -0.54 -14.61
C ARG A 394 20.22 -1.21 -13.30
N LEU A 395 19.26 -1.44 -12.41
CA LEU A 395 19.38 -2.22 -11.17
C LEU A 395 18.27 -3.26 -11.12
N ASP A 396 18.62 -4.54 -11.06
CA ASP A 396 17.68 -5.66 -10.94
C ASP A 396 17.78 -6.28 -9.55
N LEU A 397 16.73 -6.13 -8.75
CA LEU A 397 16.64 -6.61 -7.36
C LEU A 397 15.82 -7.91 -7.29
N PRO A 398 16.30 -8.97 -6.62
CA PRO A 398 15.47 -10.12 -6.26
C PRO A 398 14.51 -9.73 -5.10
N CYS A 399 13.84 -10.71 -4.48
CA CYS A 399 13.04 -10.46 -3.29
C CYS A 399 13.91 -9.93 -2.12
N GLY A 400 13.31 -9.27 -1.14
CA GLY A 400 13.98 -8.78 0.07
C GLY A 400 13.90 -7.26 0.26
N SER A 401 14.43 -6.78 1.38
CA SER A 401 14.44 -5.38 1.79
C SER A 401 15.81 -4.76 1.57
N TYR A 402 15.92 -3.78 0.66
CA TYR A 402 17.18 -3.19 0.22
C TYR A 402 17.31 -1.71 0.56
N TYR A 403 18.52 -1.26 0.87
CA TYR A 403 18.81 0.10 1.31
C TYR A 403 19.83 0.81 0.40
N LEU A 404 19.56 2.06 0.03
CA LEU A 404 20.46 2.94 -0.72
C LEU A 404 20.64 4.31 -0.02
N ASN A 405 21.87 4.83 -0.07
CA ASN A 405 22.23 6.17 0.40
C ASN A 405 21.67 7.31 -0.48
N GLY A 406 21.00 6.99 -1.59
CA GLY A 406 20.50 7.94 -2.58
C GLY A 406 20.75 7.47 -4.02
N ILE A 407 20.17 8.18 -4.98
CA ILE A 407 20.40 7.98 -6.42
C ILE A 407 20.85 9.32 -6.99
N ASN A 408 22.10 9.47 -7.42
CA ASN A 408 22.63 10.75 -7.91
C ASN A 408 23.44 10.55 -9.19
N LEU A 409 22.73 10.21 -10.27
CA LEU A 409 23.30 9.83 -11.56
C LEU A 409 23.17 10.89 -12.65
N GLY A 410 22.20 11.82 -12.53
CA GLY A 410 21.93 12.85 -13.54
C GLY A 410 21.65 12.33 -14.96
N THR A 411 21.35 11.03 -15.09
CA THR A 411 21.13 10.29 -16.33
C THR A 411 19.98 9.30 -16.13
N ASP A 412 19.53 8.63 -17.19
CA ASP A 412 18.41 7.69 -17.14
C ASP A 412 18.76 6.42 -16.36
N ILE A 413 17.88 6.00 -15.45
CA ILE A 413 18.05 4.80 -14.60
C ILE A 413 16.75 4.02 -14.49
N THR A 414 16.81 2.71 -14.74
CA THR A 414 15.73 1.75 -14.51
C THR A 414 16.03 0.90 -13.27
N ILE A 415 15.04 0.70 -12.40
CA ILE A 415 15.09 -0.25 -11.29
C ILE A 415 13.94 -1.24 -11.44
N VAL A 416 14.21 -2.54 -11.32
CA VAL A 416 13.20 -3.61 -11.45
C VAL A 416 13.28 -4.60 -10.28
N ALA A 417 12.15 -4.86 -9.65
CA ALA A 417 11.96 -5.93 -8.66
C ALA A 417 11.56 -7.25 -9.32
N HIS A 418 12.12 -8.36 -8.85
CA HIS A 418 11.85 -9.73 -9.36
C HIS A 418 11.22 -10.66 -8.31
N GLY A 419 10.84 -10.14 -7.15
CA GLY A 419 10.05 -10.83 -6.12
C GLY A 419 9.28 -9.82 -5.27
N ARG A 420 8.95 -10.16 -4.03
CA ARG A 420 8.50 -9.17 -3.03
C ARG A 420 9.71 -8.35 -2.60
N THR A 421 9.75 -7.07 -2.95
CA THR A 421 10.94 -6.23 -2.83
C THR A 421 10.60 -4.89 -2.19
N ALA A 422 11.33 -4.52 -1.12
CA ALA A 422 11.33 -3.16 -0.59
C ALA A 422 12.63 -2.44 -0.95
N LEU A 423 12.55 -1.15 -1.24
CA LEU A 423 13.70 -0.30 -1.56
C LEU A 423 13.63 1.01 -0.76
N PHE A 424 14.47 1.11 0.26
CA PHE A 424 14.61 2.28 1.12
C PHE A 424 15.72 3.18 0.61
N ILE A 425 15.45 4.48 0.47
CA ILE A 425 16.37 5.47 -0.10
C ILE A 425 16.47 6.66 0.87
N ASP A 426 17.58 6.76 1.58
CA ASP A 426 17.87 7.79 2.60
C ASP A 426 18.00 9.18 1.97
N GLY A 427 18.87 9.28 0.96
CA GLY A 427 19.19 10.54 0.28
C GLY A 427 18.22 10.95 -0.82
N ASN A 428 18.58 12.05 -1.49
CA ASN A 428 17.85 12.55 -2.66
C ASN A 428 17.96 11.62 -3.87
N VAL A 429 16.99 11.75 -4.77
CA VAL A 429 16.94 11.04 -6.05
C VAL A 429 17.07 12.05 -7.20
N ASN A 430 18.14 11.95 -7.98
CA ASN A 430 18.53 12.84 -9.06
C ASN A 430 18.91 12.03 -10.31
N ALA A 431 18.00 12.05 -11.30
CA ALA A 431 18.09 11.31 -12.55
C ALA A 431 17.61 12.18 -13.72
N ALA A 432 17.93 11.79 -14.96
CA ALA A 432 17.30 12.43 -16.12
C ALA A 432 15.89 11.85 -16.31
N ARG A 433 15.76 10.54 -16.54
CA ARG A 433 14.55 9.76 -16.26
C ARG A 433 14.78 8.75 -15.15
N LEU A 434 13.80 8.59 -14.27
CA LEU A 434 13.71 7.46 -13.34
C LEU A 434 12.58 6.53 -13.78
N THR A 435 12.89 5.25 -13.95
CA THR A 435 11.94 4.17 -14.20
C THR A 435 12.01 3.18 -13.03
N MET A 436 10.89 2.86 -12.39
CA MET A 436 10.81 1.91 -11.27
C MET A 436 9.64 0.95 -11.46
N LEU A 437 9.90 -0.35 -11.57
CA LEU A 437 8.92 -1.37 -11.98
C LEU A 437 9.02 -2.64 -11.12
N ALA A 438 7.92 -3.40 -11.09
CA ALA A 438 7.92 -4.80 -10.69
C ALA A 438 7.83 -5.67 -11.95
N SER A 439 8.57 -6.78 -11.99
CA SER A 439 8.39 -7.84 -13.00
C SER A 439 7.01 -8.52 -12.86
N PRO A 440 6.52 -9.28 -13.87
CA PRO A 440 5.19 -9.92 -13.86
C PRO A 440 4.96 -10.95 -12.72
N GLY A 441 4.57 -10.46 -11.54
CA GLY A 441 4.40 -11.24 -10.32
C GLY A 441 5.44 -10.94 -9.21
N ALA A 442 6.18 -9.85 -9.34
CA ALA A 442 6.89 -9.20 -8.25
C ALA A 442 5.99 -8.14 -7.58
N GLU A 443 6.38 -7.67 -6.40
CA GLU A 443 5.81 -6.49 -5.73
C GLU A 443 6.97 -5.55 -5.36
N LEU A 444 6.76 -4.23 -5.51
CA LEU A 444 7.78 -3.21 -5.22
C LEU A 444 7.23 -2.11 -4.32
N ASP A 445 7.76 -2.02 -3.10
CA ASP A 445 7.61 -0.89 -2.19
C ASP A 445 8.86 0.00 -2.26
N VAL A 446 8.71 1.31 -2.44
CA VAL A 446 9.83 2.26 -2.45
C VAL A 446 9.61 3.37 -1.43
N PHE A 447 10.55 3.52 -0.50
CA PHE A 447 10.50 4.51 0.57
C PHE A 447 11.60 5.56 0.36
N ILE A 448 11.24 6.84 0.23
CA ILE A 448 12.17 7.90 -0.17
C ILE A 448 12.20 9.03 0.88
N GLY A 449 13.34 9.18 1.53
CA GLY A 449 13.61 10.14 2.60
C GLY A 449 14.06 11.53 2.12
N GLY A 450 14.47 11.65 0.85
CA GLY A 450 14.90 12.90 0.22
C GLY A 450 13.86 13.58 -0.69
N ASP A 451 14.30 14.64 -1.35
CA ASP A 451 13.62 15.26 -2.49
C ASP A 451 13.91 14.48 -3.79
N ILE A 452 12.93 14.43 -4.70
CA ILE A 452 13.08 13.86 -6.06
C ILE A 452 13.25 14.98 -7.09
N THR A 453 14.29 14.85 -7.91
CA THR A 453 14.56 15.67 -9.09
C THR A 453 14.77 14.76 -10.31
N ALA A 454 13.71 14.57 -11.09
CA ALA A 454 13.77 13.85 -12.37
C ALA A 454 12.99 14.64 -13.43
N ALA A 455 13.47 14.63 -14.68
CA ALA A 455 12.81 15.27 -15.82
C ALA A 455 11.77 14.34 -16.49
N GLY A 456 11.83 13.04 -16.19
CA GLY A 456 10.75 12.09 -16.44
C GLY A 456 10.69 11.02 -15.34
N LEU A 457 9.49 10.51 -15.10
CA LEU A 457 9.19 9.48 -14.11
C LEU A 457 8.33 8.42 -14.80
N ASN A 458 8.66 7.14 -14.67
CA ASN A 458 7.79 6.04 -15.05
C ASN A 458 7.72 5.06 -13.88
N LEU A 459 6.62 5.07 -13.14
CA LEU A 459 6.46 4.36 -11.87
C LEU A 459 5.37 3.31 -12.03
N GLY A 460 5.72 2.03 -11.89
CA GLY A 460 4.76 0.91 -11.96
C GLY A 460 4.25 0.56 -13.36
N SER A 461 3.21 -0.27 -13.44
CA SER A 461 2.64 -0.78 -14.69
C SER A 461 1.10 -0.72 -14.69
N PRO A 462 0.45 -0.23 -15.76
CA PRO A 462 -1.01 -0.06 -15.81
C PRO A 462 -1.76 -1.41 -15.79
N ALA A 463 -1.07 -2.52 -16.05
CA ALA A 463 -1.62 -3.87 -15.98
C ALA A 463 -1.65 -4.46 -14.55
N TYR A 464 -0.87 -3.91 -13.60
CA TYR A 464 -0.81 -4.37 -12.21
C TYR A 464 -0.43 -3.24 -11.21
N PRO A 465 -1.18 -2.11 -11.13
CA PRO A 465 -0.78 -0.98 -10.30
C PRO A 465 -0.62 -1.30 -8.81
N ALA A 466 -1.49 -2.14 -8.23
CA ALA A 466 -1.42 -2.52 -6.82
C ALA A 466 -0.14 -3.29 -6.43
N ALA A 467 0.63 -3.80 -7.41
CA ALA A 467 1.95 -4.37 -7.17
C ALA A 467 3.05 -3.34 -6.89
N THR A 468 2.81 -2.04 -7.10
CA THR A 468 3.86 -1.01 -6.99
C THR A 468 3.42 0.19 -6.15
N ARG A 469 4.19 0.48 -5.10
CA ARG A 469 3.82 1.36 -3.99
C ARG A 469 5.00 2.28 -3.67
N PHE A 470 4.77 3.60 -3.63
CA PHE A 470 5.82 4.61 -3.52
C PHE A 470 5.50 5.63 -2.42
N TYR A 471 6.37 5.73 -1.42
CA TYR A 471 6.17 6.53 -0.21
C TYR A 471 7.26 7.59 -0.08
N PHE A 472 6.87 8.86 -0.14
CA PHE A 472 7.77 10.01 -0.20
C PHE A 472 7.67 10.82 1.09
N GLY A 473 8.60 10.61 2.02
CA GLY A 473 8.67 11.28 3.33
C GLY A 473 9.41 12.62 3.31
N GLY A 474 10.45 12.75 2.48
CA GLY A 474 11.23 13.99 2.38
C GLY A 474 10.67 15.02 1.40
N SER A 475 10.12 14.55 0.29
CA SER A 475 9.83 15.37 -0.89
C SER A 475 8.79 16.46 -0.62
N ARG A 476 9.23 17.73 -0.62
CA ARG A 476 8.35 18.87 -0.27
C ARG A 476 7.27 19.14 -1.32
N ARG A 477 7.56 18.83 -2.58
CA ARG A 477 6.60 18.85 -3.70
C ARG A 477 7.03 17.86 -4.78
N LEU A 478 6.14 16.95 -5.16
CA LEU A 478 6.27 16.12 -6.35
C LEU A 478 5.55 16.82 -7.51
N VAL A 479 6.24 17.02 -8.63
CA VAL A 479 5.67 17.67 -9.82
C VAL A 479 5.35 16.62 -10.88
N LEU A 480 4.08 16.55 -11.30
CA LEU A 480 3.65 15.72 -12.43
C LEU A 480 3.52 16.64 -13.67
N SER A 481 4.20 16.27 -14.75
CA SER A 481 4.38 17.05 -15.99
C SER A 481 4.35 16.15 -17.23
N ASP A 482 4.64 16.68 -18.42
CA ASP A 482 4.93 15.81 -19.57
C ASP A 482 6.12 14.87 -19.20
N SER A 483 6.11 13.63 -19.68
CA SER A 483 7.07 12.56 -19.31
C SER A 483 6.94 12.00 -17.88
N VAL A 484 5.79 12.17 -17.22
CA VAL A 484 5.50 11.54 -15.91
C VAL A 484 4.31 10.58 -16.05
N ASP A 485 4.62 9.29 -16.07
CA ASP A 485 3.67 8.18 -16.10
C ASP A 485 3.59 7.56 -14.69
N VAL A 486 2.38 7.47 -14.13
CA VAL A 486 2.14 6.95 -12.76
C VAL A 486 1.15 5.80 -12.85
N ASN A 487 1.66 4.59 -12.65
CA ASN A 487 0.94 3.33 -12.78
C ASN A 487 1.12 2.47 -11.53
N GLY A 488 0.93 3.10 -10.36
CA GLY A 488 1.06 2.53 -9.03
C GLY A 488 0.48 3.48 -7.98
N PHE A 489 0.75 3.21 -6.70
CA PHE A 489 0.21 3.98 -5.59
C PHE A 489 1.23 4.95 -5.00
N LEU A 490 0.87 6.24 -4.90
CA LEU A 490 1.77 7.30 -4.42
C LEU A 490 1.30 7.88 -3.07
N TYR A 491 2.15 7.84 -2.05
CA TYR A 491 1.94 8.47 -0.74
C TYR A 491 2.93 9.62 -0.53
N VAL A 492 2.47 10.88 -0.62
CA VAL A 492 3.31 12.08 -0.52
C VAL A 492 2.95 12.89 0.74
N TYR A 493 3.63 12.64 1.86
CA TYR A 493 3.41 13.37 3.10
C TYR A 493 4.73 13.72 3.80
N PRO A 494 4.95 14.98 4.24
CA PRO A 494 4.01 16.11 4.27
C PRO A 494 3.96 16.94 2.97
N GLY A 495 4.41 16.39 1.84
CA GLY A 495 4.55 17.11 0.56
C GLY A 495 3.26 17.41 -0.22
N GLU A 496 3.42 18.18 -1.29
CA GLU A 496 2.35 18.52 -2.24
C GLU A 496 2.52 17.78 -3.59
N ILE A 497 1.45 17.18 -4.13
CA ILE A 497 1.41 16.75 -5.53
C ILE A 497 0.94 17.93 -6.40
N HIS A 498 1.77 18.36 -7.33
CA HIS A 498 1.51 19.50 -8.21
C HIS A 498 1.42 19.08 -9.67
N ILE A 499 0.23 19.19 -10.24
CA ILE A 499 -0.08 18.69 -11.60
C ILE A 499 -0.12 19.86 -12.56
N THR A 500 0.85 19.86 -13.48
CA THR A 500 1.14 20.95 -14.43
C THR A 500 0.64 20.66 -15.84
N LYS A 501 0.41 19.39 -16.18
CA LYS A 501 0.00 18.88 -17.49
C LYS A 501 -1.10 17.84 -17.34
N ASN A 502 -1.66 17.39 -18.47
CA ASN A 502 -2.65 16.31 -18.43
C ASN A 502 -1.93 15.03 -17.97
N THR A 503 -2.37 14.47 -16.84
CA THR A 503 -1.79 13.28 -16.23
C THR A 503 -2.90 12.24 -16.06
N GLU A 504 -2.61 11.04 -16.51
CA GLU A 504 -3.43 9.85 -16.32
C GLU A 504 -2.70 8.95 -15.30
N VAL A 505 -3.44 8.39 -14.35
CA VAL A 505 -2.88 7.63 -13.24
C VAL A 505 -3.60 6.30 -13.13
N PHE A 506 -2.87 5.19 -13.20
CA PHE A 506 -3.39 3.87 -12.85
C PHE A 506 -2.94 3.57 -11.42
N GLY A 507 -3.87 3.25 -10.50
CA GLY A 507 -3.60 3.19 -9.07
C GLY A 507 -4.25 4.36 -8.30
N GLY A 508 -3.56 4.95 -7.31
CA GLY A 508 -4.18 5.91 -6.40
C GLY A 508 -3.18 6.87 -5.73
N LEU A 509 -3.70 8.01 -5.28
CA LEU A 509 -2.89 9.14 -4.79
C LEU A 509 -3.28 9.55 -3.37
N PHE A 510 -2.38 9.39 -2.40
CA PHE A 510 -2.45 10.02 -1.09
C PHE A 510 -1.46 11.19 -1.04
N ALA A 511 -1.89 12.38 -0.60
CA ALA A 511 -0.95 13.47 -0.33
C ALA A 511 -1.41 14.41 0.79
N ASN A 512 -0.46 15.13 1.39
CA ASN A 512 -0.82 16.23 2.28
C ASN A 512 -1.62 17.31 1.52
N LYS A 513 -1.23 17.63 0.28
CA LYS A 513 -1.92 18.62 -0.57
C LYS A 513 -1.86 18.28 -2.05
N PHE A 514 -2.89 18.68 -2.80
CA PHE A 514 -2.90 18.68 -4.27
C PHE A 514 -3.06 20.10 -4.83
N SER A 515 -2.38 20.38 -5.94
CA SER A 515 -2.55 21.61 -6.72
C SER A 515 -2.59 21.27 -8.21
N VAL A 516 -3.78 21.34 -8.82
CA VAL A 516 -4.06 20.73 -10.13
C VAL A 516 -4.48 21.80 -11.14
N SER A 517 -3.60 22.05 -12.11
CA SER A 517 -3.75 23.12 -13.11
C SER A 517 -4.15 22.63 -14.50
N ALA A 518 -4.02 21.32 -14.76
CA ALA A 518 -4.41 20.62 -15.99
C ALA A 518 -5.18 19.33 -15.64
N ARG A 519 -5.64 18.54 -16.62
CA ARG A 519 -6.51 17.37 -16.31
C ARG A 519 -5.76 16.33 -15.46
N LEU A 520 -6.40 15.88 -14.39
CA LEU A 520 -6.08 14.63 -13.70
C LEU A 520 -7.17 13.59 -14.01
N THR A 521 -6.74 12.44 -14.51
CA THR A 521 -7.56 11.21 -14.58
C THR A 521 -6.96 10.18 -13.62
N ILE A 522 -7.78 9.48 -12.84
CA ILE A 522 -7.35 8.37 -11.97
C ILE A 522 -8.20 7.13 -12.25
N HIS A 523 -7.53 6.04 -12.62
CA HIS A 523 -8.05 4.70 -12.80
C HIS A 523 -7.70 3.89 -11.55
N TYR A 524 -8.59 3.89 -10.58
CA TYR A 524 -8.37 3.31 -9.26
C TYR A 524 -8.36 1.79 -9.31
N ASP A 525 -7.18 1.19 -9.16
CA ASP A 525 -7.05 -0.26 -9.03
C ASP A 525 -7.52 -0.69 -7.64
N ARG A 526 -8.74 -1.21 -7.58
CA ARG A 526 -9.37 -1.72 -6.36
C ARG A 526 -8.58 -2.86 -5.73
N ARG A 527 -7.64 -3.51 -6.44
CA ARG A 527 -6.87 -4.61 -5.86
C ARG A 527 -6.01 -4.18 -4.67
N ILE A 528 -5.72 -2.89 -4.51
CA ILE A 528 -5.02 -2.36 -3.33
C ILE A 528 -5.78 -2.60 -2.02
N LEU A 529 -7.11 -2.74 -2.07
CA LEU A 529 -8.01 -2.97 -0.92
C LEU A 529 -7.92 -4.39 -0.33
N ASN A 530 -7.11 -5.25 -0.94
CA ASN A 530 -6.81 -6.62 -0.49
C ASN A 530 -5.29 -6.83 -0.40
N ALA A 531 -4.49 -5.76 -0.36
CA ALA A 531 -3.02 -5.88 -0.37
C ALA A 531 -2.46 -6.57 0.89
N GLY A 532 -3.19 -6.53 2.01
CA GLY A 532 -2.88 -7.25 3.24
C GLY A 532 -3.16 -8.76 3.21
N GLU A 533 -3.82 -9.28 2.16
CA GLU A 533 -3.99 -10.74 1.98
C GLU A 533 -2.65 -11.51 1.87
N THR A 534 -1.52 -10.83 1.62
CA THR A 534 -0.18 -11.45 1.64
C THR A 534 0.45 -11.50 3.03
N CYS A 535 -0.04 -10.67 3.95
CA CYS A 535 0.54 -10.42 5.27
C CYS A 535 -0.09 -11.29 6.34
N ARG A 536 -1.37 -11.64 6.15
CA ARG A 536 -2.09 -12.59 6.99
C ARG A 536 -1.46 -13.96 6.75
N GLU A 537 -0.87 -14.55 7.79
CA GLU A 537 -0.53 -15.96 7.75
C GLU A 537 -1.82 -16.78 7.52
N PRO A 538 -1.78 -17.88 6.75
CA PRO A 538 -2.89 -18.81 6.70
C PRO A 538 -3.16 -19.30 8.12
N ASP A 539 -4.41 -19.16 8.59
CA ASP A 539 -4.78 -19.59 9.94
C ASP A 539 -4.44 -21.09 10.10
N PRO A 540 -3.55 -21.46 11.05
CA PRO A 540 -3.11 -22.84 11.18
C PRO A 540 -4.22 -23.78 11.68
N ASP A 541 -5.38 -23.26 12.08
CA ASP A 541 -6.58 -24.04 12.39
C ASP A 541 -7.75 -23.76 11.41
N PRO A 542 -7.73 -24.34 10.20
CA PRO A 542 -8.83 -24.25 9.24
C PRO A 542 -9.97 -25.24 9.58
N ASP A 543 -10.45 -25.28 10.83
CA ASP A 543 -11.53 -26.17 11.27
C ASP A 543 -12.85 -25.87 10.50
N PRO A 544 -13.39 -26.83 9.73
CA PRO A 544 -14.60 -26.67 8.96
C PRO A 544 -15.81 -27.45 9.53
N ASP A 545 -15.79 -27.91 10.79
CA ASP A 545 -16.88 -28.74 11.33
C ASP A 545 -18.05 -27.92 11.96
N PRO A 546 -19.28 -28.04 11.45
CA PRO A 546 -20.46 -27.39 12.03
C PRO A 546 -21.19 -28.29 13.05
N ASP A 547 -20.48 -28.89 14.01
CA ASP A 547 -21.07 -29.75 15.04
C ASP A 547 -20.99 -29.20 16.48
N GLY A 548 -21.67 -29.88 17.41
CA GLY A 548 -22.23 -29.25 18.63
C GLY A 548 -21.41 -29.39 19.90
N ASP A 549 -20.24 -30.02 19.83
CA ASP A 549 -19.60 -30.64 20.99
C ASP A 549 -18.48 -29.76 21.58
N ALA A 550 -18.87 -28.57 22.07
CA ALA A 550 -18.04 -27.69 22.90
C ALA A 550 -17.65 -28.37 24.24
N GLY A 551 -16.65 -29.26 24.16
CA GLY A 551 -16.53 -30.45 25.00
C GLY A 551 -15.35 -30.52 25.97
N GLY A 552 -14.71 -29.41 26.31
CA GLY A 552 -13.92 -29.30 27.55
C GLY A 552 -12.40 -29.47 27.47
N HIS A 553 -11.73 -28.87 26.47
CA HIS A 553 -10.33 -28.48 26.66
C HIS A 553 -10.24 -27.10 27.36
N PRO A 554 -9.38 -26.88 28.36
CA PRO A 554 -9.43 -25.70 29.22
C PRO A 554 -8.58 -24.49 28.75
N ASP A 555 -8.31 -24.36 27.45
CA ASP A 555 -7.52 -23.23 26.90
C ASP A 555 -8.38 -21.97 26.68
N ILE A 556 -8.97 -21.49 27.77
CA ILE A 556 -9.49 -20.12 27.90
C ILE A 556 -8.55 -19.35 28.84
N GLY A 557 -7.30 -19.22 28.40
CA GLY A 557 -6.41 -18.15 28.84
C GLY A 557 -6.50 -16.99 27.83
N PRO A 558 -6.55 -15.72 28.26
CA PRO A 558 -6.42 -14.61 27.32
C PRO A 558 -4.99 -14.62 26.74
N GLY A 559 -4.88 -14.82 25.42
CA GLY A 559 -3.64 -14.55 24.70
C GLY A 559 -3.21 -13.09 24.88
N PRO A 560 -1.90 -12.77 24.77
CA PRO A 560 -1.38 -11.44 25.11
C PRO A 560 -2.01 -10.29 24.30
N ASP A 561 -2.52 -10.60 23.10
CA ASP A 561 -3.09 -9.65 22.16
C ASP A 561 -4.58 -9.33 22.43
N ALA A 562 -5.24 -10.10 23.29
CA ALA A 562 -6.62 -9.88 23.74
C ALA A 562 -6.71 -8.79 24.83
N GLY A 563 -6.10 -7.63 24.57
CA GLY A 563 -6.08 -6.50 25.49
C GLY A 563 -7.49 -5.93 25.75
N PRO A 564 -7.91 -5.71 27.01
CA PRO A 564 -9.26 -5.20 27.34
C PRO A 564 -9.37 -3.67 27.17
N GLY A 565 -8.89 -3.16 26.03
CA GLY A 565 -9.18 -1.80 25.56
C GLY A 565 -10.34 -1.83 24.57
N PRO A 566 -11.26 -0.84 24.58
CA PRO A 566 -12.14 -0.62 23.44
C PRO A 566 -11.28 -0.06 22.30
N ASP A 567 -11.01 -0.89 21.29
CA ASP A 567 -10.21 -0.49 20.12
C ASP A 567 -10.91 0.68 19.38
N PRO A 568 -10.28 1.86 19.28
CA PRO A 568 -10.92 3.03 18.70
C PRO A 568 -11.01 2.91 17.17
N ASP A 569 -12.24 2.74 16.68
CA ASP A 569 -12.63 2.82 15.28
C ASP A 569 -12.14 1.68 14.33
N GLN A 570 -12.17 0.43 14.80
CA GLN A 570 -12.23 -0.74 13.91
C GLN A 570 -13.56 -0.80 13.14
N CYS A 571 -13.64 0.01 12.09
CA CYS A 571 -14.53 -0.18 10.96
C CYS A 571 -14.17 -1.47 10.19
N ILE A 572 -15.14 -2.06 9.51
CA ILE A 572 -14.96 -3.33 8.81
C ILE A 572 -14.29 -3.10 7.46
N ALA A 573 -13.19 -3.82 7.22
CA ALA A 573 -12.41 -3.80 5.98
C ALA A 573 -13.14 -4.47 4.81
N LEU A 574 -12.50 -4.57 3.63
CA LEU A 574 -13.13 -5.11 2.43
C LEU A 574 -13.63 -6.56 2.65
N ALA A 575 -14.76 -6.90 2.02
CA ALA A 575 -15.43 -8.21 2.06
C ALA A 575 -15.91 -8.72 3.45
N GLY A 576 -15.62 -8.02 4.55
CA GLY A 576 -16.13 -8.32 5.88
C GLY A 576 -17.63 -8.05 6.04
N SER A 577 -18.28 -8.78 6.96
CA SER A 577 -19.73 -8.82 7.12
C SER A 577 -20.31 -7.54 7.71
N CYS A 578 -21.31 -6.93 7.07
CA CYS A 578 -21.91 -5.65 7.44
C CYS A 578 -23.44 -5.67 7.44
N THR A 579 -24.06 -4.64 8.04
CA THR A 579 -25.52 -4.43 8.01
C THR A 579 -25.93 -3.03 7.53
N THR A 580 -25.03 -2.07 7.61
CA THR A 580 -25.19 -0.66 7.21
C THR A 580 -23.84 -0.14 6.71
N ASP A 581 -23.82 0.90 5.88
CA ASP A 581 -22.56 1.49 5.38
C ASP A 581 -21.65 1.97 6.52
N GLY A 582 -22.24 2.41 7.64
CA GLY A 582 -21.52 2.82 8.84
C GLY A 582 -20.83 1.69 9.60
N ASN A 583 -20.98 0.43 9.18
CA ASN A 583 -20.11 -0.66 9.64
C ASN A 583 -18.78 -0.69 8.87
N CYS A 584 -18.72 -0.17 7.64
CA CYS A 584 -17.59 -0.33 6.74
C CYS A 584 -16.58 0.84 6.83
N CYS A 585 -15.30 0.57 6.61
CA CYS A 585 -14.29 1.61 6.55
C CYS A 585 -14.48 2.52 5.35
N ALA A 586 -14.68 3.83 5.56
CA ALA A 586 -14.81 4.80 4.47
C ALA A 586 -13.61 4.70 3.50
N PRO A 587 -13.82 4.68 2.16
CA PRO A 587 -15.07 4.99 1.46
C PRO A 587 -16.00 3.77 1.20
N LEU A 588 -15.69 2.59 1.75
CA LEU A 588 -16.47 1.38 1.53
C LEU A 588 -17.92 1.55 2.02
N VAL A 589 -18.83 0.92 1.31
CA VAL A 589 -20.27 0.87 1.57
C VAL A 589 -20.69 -0.56 1.86
N CYS A 590 -21.83 -0.75 2.52
CA CYS A 590 -22.34 -2.08 2.80
C CYS A 590 -23.19 -2.56 1.62
N ASP A 591 -22.73 -3.60 0.94
CA ASP A 591 -23.37 -4.16 -0.23
C ASP A 591 -23.58 -5.67 -0.08
N GLN A 592 -24.84 -6.11 -0.22
CA GLN A 592 -25.27 -7.50 0.01
C GLN A 592 -24.83 -8.14 1.34
N GLY A 593 -24.55 -7.31 2.36
CA GLY A 593 -24.05 -7.76 3.66
C GLY A 593 -22.53 -7.92 3.74
N LYS A 594 -21.77 -7.44 2.75
CA LYS A 594 -20.30 -7.33 2.78
C LYS A 594 -19.85 -5.89 2.48
N CYS A 595 -18.73 -5.47 3.05
CA CYS A 595 -18.15 -4.17 2.70
C CYS A 595 -17.54 -4.20 1.29
N ALA A 596 -17.85 -3.20 0.47
CA ALA A 596 -17.43 -3.08 -0.93
C ALA A 596 -17.13 -1.61 -1.31
N SER A 597 -16.29 -1.38 -2.34
CA SER A 597 -15.92 -0.01 -2.75
C SER A 597 -16.98 0.73 -3.58
N THR A 598 -18.08 0.04 -3.90
CA THR A 598 -19.29 0.56 -4.57
C THR A 598 -20.43 -0.39 -4.23
N ARG A 599 -21.67 0.11 -4.24
CA ARG A 599 -22.83 -0.78 -4.40
C ARG A 599 -22.84 -1.27 -5.83
N CYS A 600 -22.96 -2.57 -6.05
CA CYS A 600 -22.93 -3.18 -7.36
C CYS A 600 -23.93 -4.33 -7.47
N ARG A 601 -24.27 -4.66 -8.71
CA ARG A 601 -25.22 -5.71 -9.05
C ARG A 601 -24.50 -7.02 -9.26
N VAL A 602 -25.04 -8.09 -8.69
CA VAL A 602 -24.50 -9.44 -8.93
C VAL A 602 -24.89 -9.95 -10.32
N VAL A 603 -24.24 -11.04 -10.70
CA VAL A 603 -24.40 -11.65 -12.02
C VAL A 603 -25.85 -12.09 -12.26
N ASN A 604 -26.32 -11.87 -13.49
CA ASN A 604 -27.69 -11.98 -14.00
C ASN A 604 -28.67 -10.84 -13.62
N GLU A 605 -28.27 -9.85 -12.82
CA GLU A 605 -29.07 -8.62 -12.63
C GLU A 605 -29.03 -7.69 -13.86
N THR A 606 -30.05 -6.83 -13.99
CA THR A 606 -30.16 -5.85 -15.09
C THR A 606 -29.24 -4.66 -14.88
N CYS A 607 -28.47 -4.30 -15.92
CA CYS A 607 -27.52 -3.19 -15.91
C CYS A 607 -27.73 -2.21 -17.08
N VAL A 608 -27.19 -1.00 -16.95
CA VAL A 608 -27.12 0.06 -17.96
C VAL A 608 -25.66 0.45 -18.21
N TYR A 609 -24.76 0.31 -17.24
CA TYR A 609 -23.33 0.58 -17.37
C TYR A 609 -22.50 -0.57 -16.81
N ASN A 610 -21.25 -0.68 -17.27
CA ASN A 610 -20.29 -1.68 -16.79
C ASN A 610 -20.07 -1.57 -15.28
N GLY A 611 -19.92 -0.35 -14.77
CA GLY A 611 -19.81 -0.06 -13.34
C GLY A 611 -21.07 -0.29 -12.50
N ASP A 612 -22.21 -0.66 -13.10
CA ASP A 612 -23.36 -1.13 -12.33
C ASP A 612 -23.12 -2.54 -11.78
N CYS A 613 -22.20 -3.31 -12.36
CA CYS A 613 -21.99 -4.74 -12.11
C CYS A 613 -20.77 -5.00 -11.22
N CYS A 614 -20.85 -5.97 -10.31
CA CYS A 614 -19.73 -6.30 -9.43
C CYS A 614 -18.51 -6.89 -10.16
N SER A 615 -18.74 -7.53 -11.32
CA SER A 615 -17.72 -7.97 -12.27
C SER A 615 -17.16 -6.84 -13.16
N GLY A 616 -17.73 -5.64 -13.09
CA GLY A 616 -17.44 -4.54 -14.02
C GLY A 616 -17.97 -4.75 -15.44
N ILE A 617 -18.79 -5.78 -15.73
CA ILE A 617 -19.21 -6.11 -17.10
C ILE A 617 -20.72 -6.18 -17.24
N CYS A 618 -21.26 -5.29 -18.08
CA CYS A 618 -22.67 -5.23 -18.46
C CYS A 618 -22.87 -5.75 -19.89
N ALA A 619 -23.24 -7.02 -20.05
CA ALA A 619 -23.47 -7.64 -21.35
C ALA A 619 -24.80 -7.15 -21.97
N LYS A 620 -24.71 -6.30 -23.00
CA LYS A 620 -25.89 -5.78 -23.72
C LYS A 620 -26.14 -6.51 -25.03
N PRO A 621 -27.37 -7.04 -25.26
CA PRO A 621 -27.78 -7.49 -26.59
C PRO A 621 -27.70 -6.34 -27.63
N PRO A 622 -27.33 -6.60 -28.89
CA PRO A 622 -27.24 -5.56 -29.92
C PRO A 622 -28.55 -4.77 -30.07
N GLY A 623 -28.46 -3.45 -29.90
CA GLY A 623 -29.61 -2.53 -29.96
C GLY A 623 -30.40 -2.36 -28.66
N SER A 624 -30.03 -3.05 -27.58
CA SER A 624 -30.67 -2.87 -26.25
C SER A 624 -30.05 -1.71 -25.47
N THR A 625 -30.88 -0.98 -24.72
CA THR A 625 -30.40 0.03 -23.74
C THR A 625 -29.99 -0.60 -22.41
N GLN A 626 -30.53 -1.77 -22.07
CA GLN A 626 -30.23 -2.55 -20.88
C GLN A 626 -29.48 -3.85 -21.23
N GLY A 627 -28.62 -4.31 -20.32
CA GLY A 627 -27.94 -5.59 -20.39
C GLY A 627 -28.17 -6.40 -19.12
N SER A 628 -27.47 -7.53 -19.01
CA SER A 628 -27.30 -8.28 -17.77
C SER A 628 -25.85 -8.22 -17.30
N CYS A 629 -25.63 -8.11 -16.00
CA CYS A 629 -24.33 -8.36 -15.41
C CYS A 629 -23.93 -9.82 -15.66
N ILE A 630 -22.69 -10.07 -16.08
CA ILE A 630 -22.14 -11.41 -16.30
C ILE A 630 -20.90 -11.64 -15.43
N VAL A 631 -20.57 -12.90 -15.11
CA VAL A 631 -19.19 -13.20 -14.71
C VAL A 631 -18.29 -12.99 -15.94
N ASN A 632 -17.00 -12.73 -15.73
CA ASN A 632 -15.99 -13.20 -16.69
C ASN A 632 -15.91 -14.72 -16.58
#